data_AF-A0A8H3WAZ1-F1
#
_entry.id   AF-A0A8H3WAZ1-F1
#
_cell.length_a   1.000
_cell.length_b   1.000
_cell.length_c   1.000
_cell.angle_alpha   90.00
_cell.angle_beta   90.00
_cell.angle_gamma   90.00
#
_symmetry.space_group_name_H-M   'P 1'
#
loop_
_entity.id
_entity.type
_entity.pdbx_description
1 polymer ?
#
loop_
_entity_poly.entity_id
_entity_poly.type
_entity_poly.pdbx_seq_one_letter_code
_entity_poly.pdbx_strand_id
1 'polypeptide(L)'
;MSAATSTKCASRWVTRIIPIIITSTSGYATYVIVAYLGVDYLYRTRHEHGTAIATITIYLFFYLLTIATYLRTFLKIKEDPGLVPLGPQAQLPDSNSKRRRKKDGDLESQPYFTGPDQNPDSPGLEDFYSRDVFVCENDGRPKWCSECRTWKPDRAHHSSEIERCVRKMDHYCPWVGGMVSETSFKFFAQFTFYCTLYCTISLATAAYCLSRQVREGGADGRTISGVAIAGFFGIFTFLMTATSWRFILLNITNIDALRKSWVHQLAIRVPNDTGPGNGYGIVTYPLPKYPQGAHESSDATVDSESPRDRLATRVFAIVSTDPDENPWDLGWRRNWTSVMGYSLIDWLLPIRGSPCAVHDSMESDYEMGPVVQVLRERYGLRDPSQPASQVEMQEIRPSAR
;
A
#
# COMPACT_ATOMS: atom_id res chain seq x y z
N MET A 1 32.17 11.00 4.16
CA MET A 1 30.90 10.25 4.15
C MET A 1 30.34 10.29 2.72
N SER A 2 29.78 9.21 2.17
CA SER A 2 29.18 9.31 0.82
C SER A 2 27.91 10.14 0.88
N ALA A 3 27.54 10.82 -0.22
CA ALA A 3 26.31 11.60 -0.32
C ALA A 3 25.07 10.79 0.13
N ALA A 4 24.99 9.50 -0.24
CA ALA A 4 23.92 8.59 0.18
C ALA A 4 23.82 8.39 1.71
N THR A 5 24.95 8.27 2.43
CA THR A 5 24.94 8.25 3.91
C THR A 5 24.50 9.57 4.54
N SER A 6 24.75 10.69 3.87
CA SER A 6 24.31 12.02 4.31
C SER A 6 22.80 12.18 4.18
N THR A 7 22.23 11.77 3.03
CA THR A 7 20.79 11.85 2.75
C THR A 7 19.96 10.98 3.70
N LYS A 8 20.41 9.75 3.99
CA LYS A 8 19.76 8.86 4.98
C LYS A 8 19.78 9.43 6.40
N CYS A 9 20.88 10.08 6.78
CA CYS A 9 20.99 10.76 8.08
C CYS A 9 20.01 11.94 8.16
N ALA A 10 19.94 12.75 7.10
CA ALA A 10 19.00 13.86 6.99
C ALA A 10 17.54 13.37 7.07
N SER A 11 17.17 12.33 6.31
CA SER A 11 15.83 11.71 6.36
C SER A 11 15.45 11.30 7.80
N ARG A 12 16.37 10.68 8.54
CA ARG A 12 16.17 10.28 9.94
C ARG A 12 15.97 11.46 10.88
N TRP A 13 16.76 12.53 10.74
CA TRP A 13 16.60 13.74 11.56
C TRP A 13 15.31 14.47 11.24
N VAL A 14 14.97 14.62 9.95
CA VAL A 14 13.73 15.23 9.48
C VAL A 14 12.52 14.48 10.05
N THR A 15 12.54 13.14 10.02
CA THR A 15 11.49 12.28 10.60
C THR A 15 11.29 12.49 12.10
N ARG A 16 12.32 12.91 12.84
CA ARG A 16 12.26 13.18 14.29
C ARG A 16 11.86 14.61 14.60
N ILE A 17 12.29 15.57 13.79
CA ILE A 17 12.08 17.00 14.02
C ILE A 17 10.69 17.45 13.55
N ILE A 18 10.22 16.94 12.41
CA ILE A 18 8.93 17.37 11.84
C ILE A 18 7.76 17.17 12.82
N PRO A 19 7.59 16.03 13.50
CA PRO A 19 6.51 15.88 14.49
C PRO A 19 6.52 16.95 15.60
N ILE A 20 7.70 17.40 16.03
CA ILE A 20 7.85 18.45 17.04
C ILE A 20 7.42 19.81 16.47
N ILE A 21 7.79 20.10 15.22
CA ILE A 21 7.37 21.33 14.52
C ILE A 21 5.86 21.35 14.32
N ILE A 22 5.25 20.23 13.91
CA ILE A 22 3.80 20.10 13.75
C ILE A 22 3.10 20.37 15.08
N THR A 23 3.57 19.74 16.17
CA THR A 23 2.96 19.88 17.49
C THR A 23 3.05 21.33 17.98
N SER A 24 4.21 21.97 17.82
CA SER A 24 4.41 23.38 18.17
C SER A 24 3.51 24.31 17.35
N THR A 25 3.42 24.08 16.04
CA THR A 25 2.58 24.87 15.13
C THR A 25 1.10 24.71 15.44
N SER A 26 0.67 23.49 15.74
CA SER A 26 -0.68 23.17 16.17
C SER A 26 -1.04 23.84 17.51
N GLY A 27 -0.11 23.85 18.47
CA GLY A 27 -0.29 24.56 19.74
C GLY A 27 -0.45 26.07 19.56
N TYR A 28 0.38 26.67 18.70
CA TYR A 28 0.23 28.10 18.36
C TYR A 28 -1.09 28.39 17.64
N ALA A 29 -1.48 27.55 16.67
CA ALA A 29 -2.77 27.69 15.99
C ALA A 29 -3.94 27.58 16.99
N THR A 30 -3.85 26.68 17.98
CA THR A 30 -4.84 26.56 19.07
C THR A 30 -4.94 27.84 19.88
N TYR A 31 -3.82 28.42 20.27
CA TYR A 31 -3.81 29.71 20.96
C TYR A 31 -4.50 30.81 20.13
N VAL A 32 -4.16 30.92 18.84
CA VAL A 32 -4.75 31.94 17.96
C VAL A 32 -6.26 31.75 17.80
N ILE A 33 -6.71 30.54 17.46
CA ILE A 33 -8.12 30.29 17.15
C ILE A 33 -9.00 30.29 18.40
N VAL A 34 -8.58 29.60 19.46
CA VAL A 34 -9.42 29.41 20.66
C VAL A 34 -9.29 30.58 21.62
N ALA A 35 -8.08 30.88 22.08
CA ALA A 35 -7.88 31.89 23.13
C ALA A 35 -8.04 33.30 22.56
N TYR A 36 -7.30 33.63 21.51
CA TYR A 36 -7.28 34.99 20.98
C TYR A 36 -8.55 35.32 20.18
N LEU A 37 -8.90 34.54 19.14
CA LEU A 37 -10.07 34.83 18.32
C LEU A 37 -11.39 34.40 18.98
N GLY A 38 -11.45 33.20 19.54
CA GLY A 38 -12.66 32.68 20.17
C GLY A 38 -13.04 33.42 21.45
N VAL A 39 -12.13 33.46 22.43
CA VAL A 39 -12.42 34.04 23.76
C VAL A 39 -12.23 35.55 23.78
N ASP A 40 -11.06 36.08 23.42
CA ASP A 40 -10.79 37.50 23.59
C ASP A 40 -11.51 38.38 22.56
N TYR A 41 -11.46 38.00 21.29
CA TYR A 41 -12.08 38.79 20.22
C TYR A 41 -13.60 38.54 20.14
N LEU A 42 -14.05 37.33 19.79
CA LEU A 42 -15.47 37.07 19.55
C LEU A 42 -16.32 37.12 20.82
N TYR A 43 -15.88 36.47 21.90
CA TYR A 43 -16.69 36.39 23.12
C TYR A 43 -16.65 37.68 23.95
N ARG A 44 -15.44 38.20 24.26
CA ARG A 44 -15.27 39.34 25.17
C ARG A 44 -15.41 40.70 24.49
N THR A 45 -14.75 40.90 23.35
CA THR A 45 -14.72 42.21 22.68
C THR A 45 -15.94 42.45 21.81
N ARG A 46 -16.36 41.42 21.05
CA ARG A 46 -17.47 41.51 20.09
C ARG A 46 -18.83 41.14 20.68
N HIS A 47 -18.86 40.50 21.86
CA HIS A 47 -20.06 39.96 22.51
C HIS A 47 -20.87 38.99 21.62
N GLU A 48 -20.19 38.30 20.69
CA GLU A 48 -20.78 37.31 19.78
C GLU A 48 -20.70 35.91 20.38
N HIS A 49 -21.36 35.74 21.54
CA HIS A 49 -21.26 34.54 22.36
C HIS A 49 -21.59 33.25 21.59
N GLY A 50 -22.63 33.26 20.76
CA GLY A 50 -23.03 32.10 19.95
C GLY A 50 -21.94 31.68 18.97
N THR A 51 -21.39 32.63 18.21
CA THR A 51 -20.31 32.38 17.24
C THR A 51 -19.04 31.87 17.93
N ALA A 52 -18.69 32.47 19.07
CA ALA A 52 -17.53 32.06 19.87
C ALA A 52 -17.67 30.61 20.38
N ILE A 53 -18.79 30.29 21.02
CA ILE A 53 -19.04 28.95 21.58
C ILE A 53 -19.08 27.90 20.46
N ALA A 54 -19.79 28.17 19.36
CA ALA A 54 -19.86 27.26 18.23
C ALA A 54 -18.47 27.00 17.62
N THR A 55 -17.69 28.05 17.39
CA THR A 55 -16.33 27.95 16.87
C THR A 55 -15.44 27.10 17.78
N ILE A 56 -15.40 27.40 19.08
CA ILE A 56 -14.55 26.67 20.03
C ILE A 56 -14.97 25.19 20.10
N THR A 57 -16.27 24.92 20.14
CA THR A 57 -16.78 23.54 20.24
C THR A 57 -16.44 22.72 19.00
N ILE A 58 -16.72 23.25 17.81
CA ILE A 58 -16.44 22.57 16.54
C ILE A 58 -14.92 22.40 16.34
N TYR A 59 -14.13 23.42 16.69
CA TYR A 59 -12.67 23.37 16.65
C TYR A 59 -12.15 22.23 17.53
N LEU A 60 -12.56 22.18 18.81
CA LEU A 60 -12.09 21.16 19.74
C LEU A 60 -12.50 19.75 19.30
N PHE A 61 -13.72 19.59 18.76
CA PHE A 61 -14.19 18.30 18.24
C PHE A 61 -13.27 17.76 17.14
N PHE A 62 -13.01 18.54 16.08
CA PHE A 62 -12.13 18.09 14.99
C PHE A 62 -10.66 18.03 15.40
N TYR A 63 -10.24 18.89 16.31
CA TYR A 63 -8.87 18.85 16.84
C TYR A 63 -8.59 17.55 17.60
N LEU A 64 -9.52 17.12 18.47
CA LEU A 64 -9.40 15.85 19.20
C LEU A 64 -9.38 14.64 18.25
N LEU A 65 -10.23 14.63 17.22
CA LEU A 65 -10.22 13.57 16.19
C LEU A 65 -8.90 13.56 15.39
N THR A 66 -8.37 14.73 15.05
CA THR A 66 -7.07 14.87 14.39
C THR A 66 -5.94 14.33 15.27
N ILE A 67 -5.92 14.67 16.56
CA ILE A 67 -4.92 14.12 17.50
C ILE A 67 -5.05 12.61 17.62
N ALA A 68 -6.27 12.09 17.80
CA ALA A 68 -6.50 10.66 17.97
C ALA A 68 -6.03 9.84 16.75
N THR A 69 -6.35 10.30 15.55
CA THR A 69 -5.97 9.65 14.30
C THR A 69 -4.48 9.81 13.99
N TYR A 70 -3.89 10.98 14.27
CA TYR A 70 -2.43 11.19 14.15
C TYR A 70 -1.68 10.25 15.09
N LEU A 71 -2.07 10.20 16.37
CA LEU A 71 -1.45 9.33 17.36
C LEU A 71 -1.59 7.86 16.96
N ARG A 72 -2.78 7.43 16.52
CA ARG A 72 -2.98 6.05 16.04
C ARG A 72 -2.07 5.72 14.87
N THR A 73 -1.98 6.62 13.88
CA THR A 73 -1.09 6.47 12.72
C THR A 73 0.35 6.33 13.18
N PHE A 74 0.83 7.26 14.00
CA PHE A 74 2.20 7.25 14.53
C PHE A 74 2.51 5.95 15.29
N LEU A 75 1.64 5.54 16.22
CA LEU A 75 1.81 4.32 16.99
C LEU A 75 1.85 3.09 16.08
N LYS A 76 0.96 2.99 15.09
CA LYS A 76 0.94 1.87 14.16
C LYS A 76 2.22 1.79 13.32
N ILE A 77 2.73 2.92 12.85
CA ILE A 77 4.01 2.98 12.13
C ILE A 77 5.18 2.50 13.00
N LYS A 78 5.15 2.74 14.33
CA LYS A 78 6.19 2.30 15.25
C LYS A 78 6.05 0.83 15.67
N GLU A 79 4.83 0.37 15.91
CA GLU A 79 4.54 -0.99 16.33
C GLU A 79 4.71 -1.99 15.19
N ASP A 80 4.09 -1.68 14.04
CA ASP A 80 4.00 -2.57 12.89
C ASP A 80 3.94 -1.77 11.60
N PRO A 81 5.11 -1.45 10.99
CA PRO A 81 5.16 -0.77 9.71
C PRO A 81 4.79 -1.68 8.52
N GLY A 82 4.31 -2.91 8.75
CA GLY A 82 3.96 -3.86 7.69
C GLY A 82 5.18 -4.53 7.09
N LEU A 83 6.17 -4.90 7.91
CA LEU A 83 7.42 -5.49 7.41
C LEU A 83 7.23 -6.94 6.96
N VAL A 84 7.76 -7.27 5.79
CA VAL A 84 7.90 -8.67 5.35
C VAL A 84 9.00 -9.34 6.17
N PRO A 85 8.80 -10.56 6.71
CA PRO A 85 9.83 -11.31 7.42
C PRO A 85 11.12 -11.43 6.61
N LEU A 86 12.27 -11.38 7.29
CA LEU A 86 13.55 -11.64 6.64
C LEU A 86 13.67 -13.14 6.36
N GLY A 87 14.14 -13.49 5.17
CA GLY A 87 14.39 -14.90 4.91
C GLY A 87 15.57 -15.42 5.72
N PRO A 88 15.68 -16.75 5.89
CA PRO A 88 16.59 -17.36 6.86
C PRO A 88 18.06 -16.96 6.67
N GLN A 89 18.47 -16.81 5.41
CA GLN A 89 19.84 -16.46 5.06
C GLN A 89 20.17 -14.97 5.34
N ALA A 90 19.19 -14.07 5.41
CA ALA A 90 19.43 -12.64 5.69
C ALA A 90 19.71 -12.38 7.17
N GLN A 91 19.36 -13.33 8.05
CA GLN A 91 19.60 -13.23 9.50
C GLN A 91 21.06 -13.53 9.87
N LEU A 92 21.85 -14.07 8.93
CA LEU A 92 23.28 -14.34 9.11
C LEU A 92 24.10 -13.08 8.77
N PRO A 93 24.99 -12.60 9.66
CA PRO A 93 25.78 -11.40 9.41
C PRO A 93 26.79 -11.63 8.29
N ASP A 94 26.48 -11.14 7.09
CA ASP A 94 27.39 -11.21 5.95
C ASP A 94 28.28 -9.97 5.89
N SER A 95 29.60 -10.13 6.13
CA SER A 95 30.57 -9.03 6.18
C SER A 95 30.72 -8.29 4.83
N ASN A 96 30.28 -8.90 3.73
CA ASN A 96 30.41 -8.35 2.38
C ASN A 96 29.24 -7.43 1.96
N SER A 97 28.08 -7.47 2.63
CA SER A 97 26.92 -6.64 2.24
C SER A 97 27.15 -5.14 2.52
N LYS A 98 27.89 -4.83 3.59
CA LYS A 98 28.24 -3.44 3.98
C LYS A 98 29.07 -2.71 2.93
N ARG A 99 29.85 -3.43 2.12
CA ARG A 99 30.76 -2.85 1.10
C ARG A 99 30.03 -2.50 -0.20
N ARG A 100 28.88 -3.14 -0.50
CA ARG A 100 28.05 -2.93 -1.70
C ARG A 100 27.00 -1.81 -1.55
N ARG A 101 26.54 -1.52 -0.33
CA ARG A 101 25.54 -0.47 0.03
C ARG A 101 25.83 0.97 -0.44
N LYS A 102 27.01 1.25 -1.00
CA LYS A 102 27.54 2.62 -1.12
C LYS A 102 27.25 3.30 -2.47
N LYS A 103 26.67 2.62 -3.47
CA LYS A 103 26.79 3.09 -4.86
C LYS A 103 25.54 3.61 -5.59
N ASP A 104 24.32 3.08 -5.45
CA ASP A 104 23.29 3.36 -6.49
C ASP A 104 21.89 3.77 -5.98
N GLY A 105 21.14 4.46 -6.87
CA GLY A 105 19.85 5.12 -6.69
C GLY A 105 18.63 4.19 -6.54
N ASP A 106 17.46 4.61 -7.05
CA ASP A 106 16.18 3.92 -6.84
C ASP A 106 16.19 2.47 -7.39
N LEU A 107 16.22 1.50 -6.47
CA LEU A 107 16.68 0.13 -6.73
C LEU A 107 15.68 -0.72 -7.52
N GLU A 108 14.40 -0.38 -7.49
CA GLU A 108 13.36 -1.10 -8.25
C GLU A 108 13.53 -0.92 -9.78
N SER A 109 14.43 -0.03 -10.22
CA SER A 109 14.80 0.16 -11.62
C SER A 109 16.03 -0.65 -12.08
N GLN A 110 16.75 -1.31 -11.16
CA GLN A 110 17.98 -2.04 -11.51
C GLN A 110 17.74 -3.55 -11.65
N PRO A 111 18.31 -4.20 -12.68
CA PRO A 111 18.25 -5.65 -12.82
C PRO A 111 18.95 -6.31 -11.62
N TYR A 112 18.28 -7.30 -11.04
CA TYR A 112 18.67 -8.02 -9.82
C TYR A 112 20.14 -8.49 -9.88
N PHE A 113 21.04 -7.84 -9.12
CA PHE A 113 22.49 -8.15 -9.10
C PHE A 113 22.85 -9.53 -8.52
N THR A 114 21.88 -10.21 -7.91
CA THR A 114 21.93 -11.61 -7.52
C THR A 114 20.53 -12.14 -7.83
N GLY A 115 20.41 -13.05 -8.79
CA GLY A 115 19.12 -13.62 -9.20
C GLY A 115 18.33 -14.23 -8.04
N PRO A 116 17.07 -14.65 -8.28
CA PRO A 116 16.23 -15.25 -7.25
C PRO A 116 16.90 -16.48 -6.62
N ASP A 117 16.49 -16.83 -5.40
CA ASP A 117 16.88 -18.11 -4.81
C ASP A 117 16.48 -19.24 -5.76
N GLN A 118 17.47 -20.02 -6.19
CA GLN A 118 17.28 -21.09 -7.16
C GLN A 118 16.80 -22.37 -6.48
N ASN A 119 16.88 -22.46 -5.16
CA ASN A 119 16.40 -23.61 -4.41
C ASN A 119 14.88 -23.80 -4.62
N PRO A 120 14.42 -24.92 -5.23
CA PRO A 120 12.99 -25.19 -5.39
C PRO A 120 12.27 -25.41 -4.05
N ASP A 121 13.02 -25.77 -3.00
CA ASP A 121 12.54 -25.90 -1.62
C ASP A 121 12.93 -24.66 -0.78
N SER A 122 12.98 -23.47 -1.41
CA SER A 122 13.30 -22.21 -0.72
C SER A 122 12.19 -21.88 0.30
N PRO A 123 12.53 -21.58 1.57
CA PRO A 123 11.53 -21.32 2.60
C PRO A 123 10.54 -20.21 2.24
N GLY A 124 9.24 -20.49 2.35
CA GLY A 124 8.15 -19.56 2.06
C GLY A 124 7.79 -19.47 0.58
N LEU A 125 8.42 -20.27 -0.30
CA LEU A 125 8.05 -20.37 -1.71
C LEU A 125 6.74 -21.15 -1.89
N GLU A 126 6.56 -22.19 -1.08
CA GLU A 126 5.38 -23.05 -1.01
C GLU A 126 4.09 -22.25 -0.73
N ASP A 127 4.18 -21.19 0.06
CA ASP A 127 3.04 -20.35 0.44
C ASP A 127 2.38 -19.72 -0.79
N PHE A 128 3.17 -19.33 -1.80
CA PHE A 128 2.66 -18.75 -3.05
C PHE A 128 1.93 -19.79 -3.91
N TYR A 129 2.54 -20.97 -4.09
CA TYR A 129 1.93 -22.05 -4.86
C TYR A 129 0.77 -22.73 -4.13
N SER A 130 0.59 -22.48 -2.83
CA SER A 130 -0.60 -22.92 -2.09
C SER A 130 -1.85 -22.13 -2.45
N ARG A 131 -1.68 -20.94 -3.04
CA ARG A 131 -2.76 -20.01 -3.41
C ARG A 131 -3.29 -20.28 -4.82
N ASP A 132 -4.44 -19.70 -5.15
CA ASP A 132 -5.04 -19.83 -6.48
C ASP A 132 -4.46 -18.81 -7.48
N VAL A 133 -4.07 -17.62 -7.03
CA VAL A 133 -3.44 -16.59 -7.86
C VAL A 133 -2.38 -15.82 -7.07
N PHE A 134 -1.24 -15.52 -7.71
CA PHE A 134 -0.24 -14.60 -7.17
C PHE A 134 0.54 -13.89 -8.28
N VAL A 135 1.22 -12.78 -7.95
CA VAL A 135 2.08 -12.07 -8.90
C VAL A 135 3.41 -12.80 -9.05
N CYS A 136 3.77 -13.12 -10.29
CA CYS A 136 4.99 -13.84 -10.61
C CYS A 136 5.89 -13.05 -11.59
N GLU A 137 7.05 -13.62 -11.89
CA GLU A 137 7.91 -13.24 -13.01
C GLU A 137 7.63 -14.17 -14.21
N ASN A 138 8.34 -13.97 -15.33
CA ASN A 138 8.15 -14.75 -16.57
C ASN A 138 8.35 -16.26 -16.39
N ASP A 139 9.12 -16.68 -15.39
CA ASP A 139 9.39 -18.09 -15.07
C ASP A 139 8.34 -18.71 -14.14
N GLY A 140 7.30 -17.95 -13.76
CA GLY A 140 6.26 -18.39 -12.86
C GLY A 140 6.66 -18.42 -11.39
N ARG A 141 7.85 -17.92 -11.03
CA ARG A 141 8.26 -17.76 -9.63
C ARG A 141 7.79 -16.41 -9.08
N PRO A 142 7.51 -16.30 -7.76
CA PRO A 142 7.23 -15.02 -7.13
C PRO A 142 8.41 -14.08 -7.24
N LYS A 143 8.17 -12.78 -7.02
CA LYS A 143 9.26 -11.79 -7.02
C LYS A 143 10.21 -12.03 -5.84
N TRP A 144 11.51 -11.87 -6.04
CA TRP A 144 12.51 -12.05 -4.99
C TRP A 144 13.12 -10.72 -4.53
N CYS A 145 13.39 -10.59 -3.23
CA CYS A 145 14.23 -9.52 -2.70
C CYS A 145 15.58 -10.07 -2.27
N SER A 146 16.65 -9.70 -2.98
CA SER A 146 18.03 -10.11 -2.66
C SER A 146 18.55 -9.54 -1.34
N GLU A 147 18.16 -8.32 -0.99
CA GLU A 147 18.59 -7.64 0.25
C GLU A 147 17.93 -8.26 1.49
N CYS A 148 16.64 -8.58 1.41
CA CYS A 148 15.91 -9.25 2.50
C CYS A 148 16.01 -10.78 2.44
N ARG A 149 16.60 -11.31 1.35
CA ARG A 149 16.68 -12.73 0.99
C ARG A 149 15.35 -13.46 1.19
N THR A 150 14.26 -12.89 0.70
CA THR A 150 12.90 -13.43 0.84
C THR A 150 12.10 -13.23 -0.43
N TRP A 151 11.15 -14.13 -0.68
CA TRP A 151 10.09 -13.94 -1.67
C TRP A 151 9.20 -12.77 -1.23
N LYS A 152 8.86 -11.89 -2.17
CA LYS A 152 8.05 -10.70 -1.95
C LYS A 152 6.58 -11.11 -2.08
N PRO A 153 5.76 -10.96 -1.02
CA PRO A 153 4.31 -11.01 -1.14
C PRO A 153 3.82 -10.02 -2.20
N ASP A 154 2.60 -10.23 -2.69
CA ASP A 154 2.03 -9.30 -3.66
C ASP A 154 2.06 -7.87 -3.11
N ARG A 155 2.28 -6.88 -4.00
CA ARG A 155 2.33 -5.45 -3.65
C ARG A 155 3.36 -5.07 -2.58
N ALA A 156 4.30 -5.98 -2.23
CA ALA A 156 5.37 -5.68 -1.31
C ALA A 156 6.57 -5.07 -2.05
N HIS A 157 7.14 -4.00 -1.48
CA HIS A 157 8.27 -3.29 -2.07
C HIS A 157 9.42 -3.14 -1.09
N HIS A 158 10.65 -3.18 -1.58
CA HIS A 158 11.83 -2.94 -0.75
C HIS A 158 12.04 -1.44 -0.60
N SER A 159 12.00 -0.94 0.64
CA SER A 159 12.33 0.46 0.91
C SER A 159 13.77 0.61 1.35
N SER A 160 14.53 1.44 0.63
CA SER A 160 15.91 1.79 0.95
C SER A 160 16.04 2.68 2.20
N GLU A 161 14.96 3.34 2.64
CA GLU A 161 14.89 4.18 3.83
C GLU A 161 14.90 3.35 5.11
N ILE A 162 14.12 2.27 5.13
CA ILE A 162 14.03 1.34 6.27
C ILE A 162 14.82 0.04 6.06
N GLU A 163 15.38 -0.16 4.86
CA GLU A 163 16.21 -1.31 4.45
C GLU A 163 15.48 -2.65 4.61
N ARG A 164 14.16 -2.65 4.34
CA ARG A 164 13.26 -3.79 4.51
C ARG A 164 12.16 -3.77 3.45
N CYS A 165 11.67 -4.96 3.11
CA CYS A 165 10.43 -5.12 2.35
C CYS A 165 9.21 -4.79 3.22
N VAL A 166 8.24 -4.10 2.63
CA VAL A 166 7.01 -3.63 3.28
C VAL A 166 5.81 -4.09 2.46
N ARG A 167 4.83 -4.72 3.11
CA ARG A 167 3.57 -5.16 2.51
C ARG A 167 2.70 -3.95 2.14
N LYS A 168 2.07 -4.01 0.96
CA LYS A 168 1.28 -2.94 0.34
C LYS A 168 1.86 -1.56 0.63
N MET A 169 3.15 -1.40 0.34
CA MET A 169 3.90 -0.20 0.67
C MET A 169 3.30 1.01 -0.04
N ASP A 170 2.98 2.06 0.71
CA ASP A 170 2.51 3.30 0.11
C ASP A 170 3.66 4.29 -0.03
N HIS A 171 4.15 4.83 1.09
CA HIS A 171 5.28 5.76 1.08
C HIS A 171 5.97 5.89 2.44
N TYR A 172 7.21 6.36 2.44
CA TYR A 172 7.86 6.83 3.65
C TYR A 172 7.45 8.28 3.93
N CYS A 173 6.81 8.52 5.07
CA CYS A 173 6.25 9.82 5.43
C CYS A 173 6.95 10.44 6.65
N PRO A 174 7.77 11.48 6.46
CA PRO A 174 8.41 12.17 7.58
C PRO A 174 7.42 12.86 8.53
N TRP A 175 6.22 13.24 8.03
CA TRP A 175 5.19 13.95 8.80
C TRP A 175 4.55 13.09 9.90
N VAL A 176 4.38 11.80 9.63
CA VAL A 176 3.87 10.81 10.61
C VAL A 176 4.98 9.92 11.16
N GLY A 177 6.24 10.23 10.85
CA GLY A 177 7.38 9.63 11.53
C GLY A 177 7.81 8.25 11.02
N GLY A 178 7.46 7.85 9.80
CA GLY A 178 7.93 6.57 9.23
C GLY A 178 7.13 6.04 8.04
N MET A 179 7.18 4.73 7.85
CA MET A 179 6.59 4.03 6.70
C MET A 179 5.07 3.91 6.81
N VAL A 180 4.36 4.34 5.77
CA VAL A 180 2.92 4.13 5.59
C VAL A 180 2.70 2.91 4.68
N SER A 181 1.86 1.98 5.15
CA SER A 181 1.59 0.66 4.56
C SER A 181 0.16 0.19 4.88
N GLU A 182 -0.24 -1.01 4.49
CA GLU A 182 -1.59 -1.56 4.76
C GLU A 182 -2.06 -1.43 6.23
N THR A 183 -1.14 -1.52 7.19
CA THR A 183 -1.43 -1.50 8.63
C THR A 183 -1.73 -0.09 9.16
N SER A 184 -1.26 0.94 8.45
CA SER A 184 -1.29 2.34 8.89
C SER A 184 -2.03 3.29 7.93
N PHE A 185 -2.18 2.92 6.66
CA PHE A 185 -2.74 3.77 5.61
C PHE A 185 -4.18 4.22 5.90
N LYS A 186 -5.02 3.34 6.47
CA LYS A 186 -6.37 3.70 6.93
C LYS A 186 -6.32 4.88 7.92
N PHE A 187 -5.46 4.79 8.94
CA PHE A 187 -5.36 5.82 9.97
C PHE A 187 -4.76 7.10 9.40
N PHE A 188 -3.83 7.00 8.45
CA PHE A 188 -3.29 8.15 7.72
C PHE A 188 -4.38 8.87 6.90
N ALA A 189 -5.25 8.13 6.21
CA ALA A 189 -6.37 8.70 5.46
C ALA A 189 -7.40 9.38 6.39
N GLN A 190 -7.69 8.79 7.55
CA GLN A 190 -8.53 9.42 8.58
C GLN A 190 -7.86 10.70 9.14
N PHE A 191 -6.56 10.64 9.44
CA PHE A 191 -5.79 11.78 9.95
C PHE A 191 -5.83 12.96 8.98
N THR A 192 -5.50 12.74 7.72
CA THR A 192 -5.50 13.80 6.70
C THR A 192 -6.90 14.40 6.53
N PHE A 193 -7.95 13.57 6.51
CA PHE A 193 -9.34 14.04 6.43
C PHE A 193 -9.75 14.92 7.62
N TYR A 194 -9.53 14.47 8.85
CA TYR A 194 -9.88 15.27 10.03
C TYR A 194 -9.01 16.52 10.15
N CYS A 195 -7.74 16.44 9.77
CA CYS A 195 -6.86 17.60 9.72
C CYS A 195 -7.34 18.64 8.69
N THR A 196 -7.86 18.21 7.54
CA THR A 196 -8.52 19.10 6.57
C THR A 196 -9.72 19.81 7.20
N LEU A 197 -10.63 19.09 7.86
CA LEU A 197 -11.80 19.71 8.53
C LEU A 197 -11.38 20.69 9.62
N TYR A 198 -10.38 20.31 10.43
CA TYR A 198 -9.77 21.16 11.45
C TYR A 198 -9.18 22.45 10.86
N CYS A 199 -8.41 22.34 9.76
CA CYS A 199 -7.86 23.50 9.06
C CYS A 199 -8.95 24.36 8.41
N THR A 200 -10.02 23.76 7.86
CA THR A 200 -11.16 24.49 7.28
C THR A 200 -11.84 25.36 8.33
N ILE A 201 -12.12 24.82 9.51
CA ILE A 201 -12.73 25.59 10.61
C ILE A 201 -11.78 26.69 11.08
N SER A 202 -10.50 26.38 11.26
CA SER A 202 -9.49 27.38 11.64
C SER A 202 -9.39 28.53 10.63
N LEU A 203 -9.38 28.20 9.32
CA LEU A 203 -9.33 29.17 8.24
C LEU A 203 -10.60 30.02 8.19
N ALA A 204 -11.78 29.39 8.31
CA ALA A 204 -13.05 30.09 8.30
C ALA A 204 -13.14 31.11 9.45
N THR A 205 -12.78 30.70 10.67
CA THR A 205 -12.75 31.59 11.83
C THR A 205 -11.75 32.72 11.67
N ALA A 206 -10.51 32.42 11.27
CA ALA A 206 -9.46 33.42 11.11
C ALA A 206 -9.78 34.42 9.99
N ALA A 207 -10.28 33.94 8.85
CA ALA A 207 -10.68 34.78 7.73
C ALA A 207 -11.89 35.65 8.07
N TYR A 208 -12.88 35.10 8.79
CA TYR A 208 -14.01 35.86 9.30
C TYR A 208 -13.55 37.00 10.20
N CYS A 209 -12.75 36.71 11.24
CA CYS A 209 -12.26 37.73 12.15
C CYS A 209 -11.37 38.76 11.46
N LEU A 210 -10.49 38.33 10.55
CA LEU A 210 -9.63 39.22 9.78
C LEU A 210 -10.45 40.18 8.91
N SER A 211 -11.47 39.67 8.22
CA SER A 211 -12.34 40.49 7.37
C SER A 211 -13.02 41.61 8.16
N ARG A 212 -13.33 41.36 9.44
CA ARG A 212 -13.94 42.35 10.33
C ARG A 212 -12.93 43.37 10.85
N GLN A 213 -11.78 42.90 11.32
CA GLN A 213 -10.68 43.79 11.72
C GLN A 213 -10.34 44.77 10.60
N VAL A 214 -10.22 44.27 9.35
CA VAL A 214 -9.90 45.09 8.18
C VAL A 214 -10.99 46.11 7.89
N ARG A 215 -12.28 45.74 8.01
CA ARG A 215 -13.41 46.67 7.86
C ARG A 215 -13.44 47.75 8.95
N GLU A 216 -12.93 47.44 10.13
CA GLU A 216 -12.79 48.36 11.27
C GLU A 216 -11.48 49.18 11.20
N GLY A 217 -10.70 49.04 10.13
CA GLY A 217 -9.46 49.80 9.89
C GLY A 217 -8.21 49.24 10.57
N GLY A 218 -8.26 48.01 11.10
CA GLY A 218 -7.13 47.33 11.72
C GLY A 218 -6.78 45.99 11.07
N ALA A 219 -5.60 45.45 11.33
CA ALA A 219 -5.26 44.09 10.96
C ALA A 219 -4.25 43.53 11.96
N ASP A 220 -4.67 42.59 12.80
CA ASP A 220 -3.78 42.02 13.80
C ASP A 220 -2.90 40.91 13.20
N GLY A 221 -1.60 40.98 13.48
CA GLY A 221 -0.61 40.04 12.95
C GLY A 221 -0.86 38.59 13.36
N ARG A 222 -1.49 38.33 14.51
CA ARG A 222 -1.84 36.98 14.97
C ARG A 222 -3.02 36.42 14.19
N THR A 223 -3.99 37.26 13.83
CA THR A 223 -5.08 36.85 12.94
C THR A 223 -4.55 36.52 11.55
N ILE A 224 -3.65 37.36 11.02
CA ILE A 224 -3.00 37.14 9.73
C ILE A 224 -2.20 35.84 9.72
N SER A 225 -1.40 35.59 10.77
CA SER A 225 -0.65 34.33 10.89
C SER A 225 -1.58 33.12 11.00
N GLY A 226 -2.72 33.24 11.70
CA GLY A 226 -3.76 32.22 11.77
C GLY A 226 -4.32 31.85 10.39
N VAL A 227 -4.64 32.84 9.55
CA VAL A 227 -5.08 32.62 8.16
C VAL A 227 -3.98 31.93 7.35
N ALA A 228 -2.74 32.41 7.44
CA ALA A 228 -1.62 31.86 6.68
C ALA A 228 -1.34 30.38 7.04
N ILE A 229 -1.28 30.06 8.33
CA ILE A 229 -1.04 28.69 8.82
C ILE A 229 -2.20 27.78 8.43
N ALA A 230 -3.45 28.19 8.67
CA ALA A 230 -4.62 27.39 8.35
C ALA A 230 -4.77 27.17 6.83
N GLY A 231 -4.45 28.19 6.02
CA GLY A 231 -4.47 28.08 4.56
C GLY A 231 -3.40 27.12 4.02
N PHE A 232 -2.15 27.27 4.48
CA PHE A 232 -1.04 26.42 4.04
C PHE A 232 -1.28 24.94 4.39
N PHE A 233 -1.57 24.64 5.65
CA PHE A 233 -1.86 23.26 6.07
C PHE A 233 -3.20 22.75 5.55
N GLY A 234 -4.19 23.63 5.36
CA GLY A 234 -5.50 23.29 4.81
C GLY A 234 -5.40 22.80 3.36
N ILE A 235 -4.68 23.52 2.50
CA ILE A 235 -4.45 23.10 1.11
C ILE A 235 -3.68 21.78 1.07
N PHE A 236 -2.57 21.70 1.83
CA PHE A 236 -1.74 20.51 1.86
C PHE A 236 -2.52 19.26 2.29
N THR A 237 -3.26 19.36 3.40
CA THR A 237 -4.04 18.22 3.92
C THR A 237 -5.22 17.88 3.03
N PHE A 238 -5.86 18.87 2.39
CA PHE A 238 -6.94 18.62 1.43
C PHE A 238 -6.45 17.79 0.24
N LEU A 239 -5.30 18.14 -0.34
CA LEU A 239 -4.69 17.39 -1.43
C LEU A 239 -4.32 15.97 -0.99
N MET A 240 -3.75 15.80 0.20
CA MET A 240 -3.43 14.47 0.75
C MET A 240 -4.69 13.64 1.01
N THR A 241 -5.78 14.25 1.48
CA THR A 241 -7.07 13.58 1.66
C THR A 241 -7.62 13.10 0.33
N ALA A 242 -7.65 13.97 -0.68
CA ALA A 242 -8.15 13.64 -2.01
C ALA A 242 -7.34 12.51 -2.66
N THR A 243 -6.00 12.56 -2.55
CA THR A 243 -5.12 11.48 -3.03
C THR A 243 -5.36 10.18 -2.28
N SER A 244 -5.43 10.22 -0.94
CA SER A 244 -5.68 9.02 -0.13
C SER A 244 -7.02 8.38 -0.48
N TRP A 245 -8.06 9.19 -0.65
CA TRP A 245 -9.39 8.69 -1.04
C TRP A 245 -9.38 8.11 -2.46
N ARG A 246 -8.71 8.76 -3.42
CA ARG A 246 -8.51 8.19 -4.76
C ARG A 246 -7.83 6.82 -4.68
N PHE A 247 -6.80 6.68 -3.87
CA PHE A 247 -6.06 5.43 -3.69
C PHE A 247 -6.90 4.34 -3.07
N ILE A 248 -7.69 4.67 -2.05
CA ILE A 248 -8.67 3.75 -1.47
C ILE A 248 -9.70 3.34 -2.51
N LEU A 249 -10.31 4.29 -3.23
CA LEU A 249 -11.42 4.03 -4.15
C LEU A 249 -11.01 3.24 -5.40
N LEU A 250 -9.76 3.39 -5.85
CA LEU A 250 -9.21 2.66 -6.99
C LEU A 250 -8.40 1.42 -6.59
N ASN A 251 -8.20 1.20 -5.28
CA ASN A 251 -7.32 0.16 -4.70
C ASN A 251 -5.89 0.18 -5.24
N ILE A 252 -5.29 1.38 -5.27
CA ILE A 252 -3.93 1.63 -5.75
C ILE A 252 -3.09 2.23 -4.63
N THR A 253 -1.76 2.09 -4.70
CA THR A 253 -0.80 2.75 -3.81
C THR A 253 -0.08 3.89 -4.53
N ASN A 254 0.68 4.70 -3.78
CA ASN A 254 1.63 5.65 -4.34
C ASN A 254 2.64 4.99 -5.29
N ILE A 255 3.12 3.78 -4.97
CA ILE A 255 4.06 3.04 -5.82
C ILE A 255 3.41 2.68 -7.14
N ASP A 256 2.16 2.22 -7.10
CA ASP A 256 1.40 1.96 -8.30
C ASP A 256 1.27 3.28 -9.10
N ALA A 257 0.75 4.34 -8.49
CA ALA A 257 0.49 5.64 -9.15
C ALA A 257 1.70 6.27 -9.86
N LEU A 258 2.93 6.00 -9.41
CA LEU A 258 4.16 6.55 -9.98
C LEU A 258 4.73 5.71 -11.14
N ARG A 259 4.23 4.49 -11.36
CA ARG A 259 4.67 3.63 -12.47
C ARG A 259 4.06 4.09 -13.80
N LYS A 260 4.90 4.13 -14.84
CA LYS A 260 4.52 4.60 -16.19
C LYS A 260 3.55 3.68 -16.94
N SER A 261 3.58 2.37 -16.66
CA SER A 261 2.67 1.36 -17.22
C SER A 261 2.51 0.23 -16.22
N TRP A 262 1.28 -0.25 -16.03
CA TRP A 262 0.97 -1.32 -15.08
C TRP A 262 0.66 -2.60 -15.85
N VAL A 263 1.70 -3.39 -16.08
CA VAL A 263 1.56 -4.77 -16.55
C VAL A 263 1.95 -5.69 -15.41
N HIS A 264 1.01 -6.54 -15.00
CA HIS A 264 1.21 -7.54 -13.97
C HIS A 264 1.27 -8.92 -14.62
N GLN A 265 2.29 -9.69 -14.24
CA GLN A 265 2.34 -11.11 -14.55
C GLN A 265 1.73 -11.88 -13.40
N LEU A 266 0.75 -12.72 -13.71
CA LEU A 266 -0.01 -13.49 -12.73
C LEU A 266 0.19 -14.98 -13.03
N ALA A 267 0.48 -15.74 -11.98
CA ALA A 267 0.38 -17.18 -11.99
C ALA A 267 -1.05 -17.54 -11.55
N ILE A 268 -1.88 -18.01 -12.46
CA ILE A 268 -3.28 -18.38 -12.20
C ILE A 268 -3.40 -19.90 -12.17
N ARG A 269 -3.93 -20.45 -11.08
CA ARG A 269 -4.12 -21.90 -10.93
C ARG A 269 -5.11 -22.45 -11.95
N VAL A 270 -4.71 -23.56 -12.57
CA VAL A 270 -5.46 -24.28 -13.61
C VAL A 270 -5.51 -25.78 -13.28
N PRO A 271 -6.42 -26.55 -13.92
CA PRO A 271 -6.41 -28.01 -13.83
C PRO A 271 -5.07 -28.63 -14.20
N ASN A 272 -4.69 -29.73 -13.55
CA ASN A 272 -3.39 -30.39 -13.73
C ASN A 272 -3.16 -30.98 -15.13
N ASP A 273 -4.22 -31.16 -15.92
CA ASP A 273 -4.17 -31.60 -17.32
C ASP A 273 -3.97 -30.45 -18.32
N THR A 274 -3.85 -29.21 -17.83
CA THR A 274 -3.67 -28.02 -18.69
C THR A 274 -2.23 -27.96 -19.21
N GLY A 275 -2.07 -28.09 -20.52
CA GLY A 275 -0.79 -27.88 -21.21
C GLY A 275 -0.50 -26.41 -21.51
N PRO A 276 0.71 -26.09 -22.04
CA PRO A 276 1.03 -24.75 -22.51
C PRO A 276 0.10 -24.34 -23.66
N GLY A 277 -0.43 -23.13 -23.60
CA GLY A 277 -1.36 -22.59 -24.59
C GLY A 277 -0.75 -21.50 -25.46
N ASN A 278 -1.54 -20.97 -26.39
CA ASN A 278 -1.10 -19.86 -27.23
C ASN A 278 -1.09 -18.55 -26.42
N GLY A 279 0.10 -18.01 -26.15
CA GLY A 279 0.27 -16.74 -25.45
C GLY A 279 0.41 -16.82 -23.91
N TYR A 280 0.51 -18.02 -23.34
CA TYR A 280 0.85 -18.20 -21.91
C TYR A 280 1.73 -19.44 -21.69
N GLY A 281 2.66 -19.33 -20.74
CA GLY A 281 3.47 -20.45 -20.25
C GLY A 281 2.79 -21.16 -19.08
N ILE A 282 3.35 -22.29 -18.65
CA ILE A 282 2.90 -22.98 -17.43
C ILE A 282 4.05 -23.19 -16.46
N VAL A 283 3.74 -23.17 -15.17
CA VAL A 283 4.64 -23.61 -14.11
C VAL A 283 3.94 -24.66 -13.27
N THR A 284 4.65 -25.75 -12.98
CA THR A 284 4.17 -26.84 -12.14
C THR A 284 4.94 -26.85 -10.84
N TYR A 285 4.22 -26.88 -9.73
CA TYR A 285 4.78 -27.04 -8.39
C TYR A 285 4.47 -28.45 -7.87
N PRO A 286 5.41 -29.15 -7.21
CA PRO A 286 6.76 -28.73 -6.82
C PRO A 286 7.69 -28.42 -8.00
N LEU A 287 8.56 -27.42 -7.83
CA LEU A 287 9.49 -27.00 -8.88
C LEU A 287 10.57 -28.08 -9.15
N PRO A 288 11.05 -28.22 -10.41
CA PRO A 288 12.10 -29.19 -10.73
C PRO A 288 13.37 -28.97 -9.91
N LYS A 289 13.94 -30.06 -9.39
CA LYS A 289 15.24 -30.05 -8.70
C LYS A 289 16.36 -30.17 -9.74
N TYR A 290 16.94 -29.04 -10.13
CA TYR A 290 18.12 -29.06 -11.00
C TYR A 290 19.37 -29.46 -10.20
N PRO A 291 20.19 -30.42 -10.68
CA PRO A 291 21.47 -30.73 -10.05
C PRO A 291 22.39 -29.49 -10.06
N GLN A 292 23.05 -29.21 -8.95
CA GLN A 292 24.02 -28.11 -8.87
C GLN A 292 25.16 -28.34 -9.88
N GLY A 293 25.23 -27.51 -10.93
CA GLY A 293 26.32 -27.50 -11.91
C GLY A 293 25.97 -27.96 -13.33
N ALA A 294 24.72 -28.31 -13.63
CA ALA A 294 24.32 -28.65 -15.00
C ALA A 294 23.99 -27.37 -15.81
N HIS A 295 24.87 -27.00 -16.73
CA HIS A 295 24.49 -26.14 -17.86
C HIS A 295 23.42 -26.86 -18.69
N GLU A 296 22.47 -26.07 -19.20
CA GLU A 296 21.37 -26.43 -20.10
C GLU A 296 21.66 -27.70 -20.92
N SER A 297 21.14 -28.82 -20.47
CA SER A 297 20.91 -30.00 -21.30
C SER A 297 19.71 -30.75 -20.75
N SER A 298 18.80 -31.00 -21.69
CA SER A 298 17.57 -31.76 -21.57
C SER A 298 17.78 -33.14 -20.92
N ASP A 299 16.74 -33.61 -20.24
CA ASP A 299 16.61 -34.92 -19.59
C ASP A 299 17.27 -35.07 -18.20
N ALA A 300 16.67 -34.42 -17.21
CA ALA A 300 16.68 -34.94 -15.84
C ALA A 300 15.29 -35.51 -15.53
N THR A 301 15.12 -36.82 -15.72
CA THR A 301 13.96 -37.57 -15.23
C THR A 301 13.98 -37.58 -13.71
N VAL A 302 13.04 -36.87 -13.10
CA VAL A 302 12.80 -36.88 -11.65
C VAL A 302 12.05 -38.15 -11.30
N ASP A 303 12.76 -39.13 -10.76
CA ASP A 303 12.19 -40.39 -10.28
C ASP A 303 11.56 -40.24 -8.88
N SER A 304 10.41 -40.91 -8.72
CA SER A 304 9.61 -41.14 -7.49
C SER A 304 8.58 -40.06 -7.07
N GLU A 305 7.51 -39.92 -7.84
CA GLU A 305 6.26 -39.33 -7.33
C GLU A 305 5.48 -40.35 -6.49
N SER A 306 5.38 -40.15 -5.18
CA SER A 306 4.40 -40.91 -4.39
C SER A 306 2.97 -40.48 -4.80
N PRO A 307 1.93 -41.32 -4.61
CA PRO A 307 0.54 -40.91 -4.85
C PRO A 307 0.13 -39.65 -4.08
N ARG A 308 0.79 -39.39 -2.94
CA ARG A 308 0.61 -38.16 -2.15
C ARG A 308 1.21 -36.95 -2.86
N ASP A 309 2.34 -37.09 -3.52
CA ASP A 309 3.00 -36.00 -4.25
C ASP A 309 2.20 -35.62 -5.50
N ARG A 310 1.62 -36.61 -6.20
CA ARG A 310 0.70 -36.37 -7.33
C ARG A 310 -0.55 -35.59 -6.94
N LEU A 311 -1.06 -35.79 -5.73
CA LEU A 311 -2.19 -35.04 -5.18
C LEU A 311 -1.79 -33.62 -4.74
N ALA A 312 -0.51 -33.38 -4.47
CA ALA A 312 0.03 -32.07 -4.10
C ALA A 312 0.47 -31.23 -5.30
N THR A 313 0.55 -31.83 -6.49
CA THR A 313 0.91 -31.15 -7.73
C THR A 313 -0.11 -30.07 -8.09
N ARG A 314 0.38 -28.86 -8.36
CA ARG A 314 -0.41 -27.72 -8.80
C ARG A 314 0.18 -27.11 -10.06
N VAL A 315 -0.68 -26.83 -11.03
CA VAL A 315 -0.29 -26.20 -12.30
C VAL A 315 -0.86 -24.78 -12.36
N PHE A 316 -0.04 -23.86 -12.83
CA PHE A 316 -0.38 -22.45 -13.00
C PHE A 316 -0.10 -22.00 -14.41
N ALA A 317 -1.02 -21.25 -15.00
CA ALA A 317 -0.82 -20.52 -16.24
C ALA A 317 -0.21 -19.14 -15.93
N ILE A 318 0.85 -18.79 -16.64
CA ILE A 318 1.56 -17.52 -16.52
C ILE A 318 1.00 -16.56 -17.56
N VAL A 319 0.18 -15.61 -17.12
CA VAL A 319 -0.50 -14.64 -17.98
C VAL A 319 -0.11 -13.21 -17.63
N SER A 320 -0.25 -12.30 -18.58
CA SER A 320 -0.03 -10.86 -18.36
C SER A 320 -1.34 -10.10 -18.44
N THR A 321 -1.50 -9.08 -17.60
CA THR A 321 -2.55 -8.08 -17.78
C THR A 321 -2.25 -7.18 -18.97
N ASP A 322 -3.28 -6.57 -19.54
CA ASP A 322 -3.10 -5.45 -20.46
C ASP A 322 -2.58 -4.22 -19.68
N PRO A 323 -2.00 -3.21 -20.37
CA PRO A 323 -1.63 -1.96 -19.73
C PRO A 323 -2.83 -1.33 -19.01
N ASP A 324 -2.62 -0.92 -17.76
CA ASP A 324 -3.58 -0.22 -16.90
C ASP A 324 -4.75 -1.08 -16.35
N GLU A 325 -4.73 -2.39 -16.62
CA GLU A 325 -5.60 -3.35 -15.93
C GLU A 325 -5.11 -3.55 -14.47
N ASN A 326 -5.95 -3.17 -13.50
CA ASN A 326 -5.67 -3.32 -12.07
C ASN A 326 -6.22 -4.65 -11.51
N PRO A 327 -5.37 -5.62 -11.13
CA PRO A 327 -5.81 -6.90 -10.56
C PRO A 327 -6.56 -6.79 -9.25
N TRP A 328 -6.41 -5.69 -8.52
CA TRP A 328 -7.00 -5.51 -7.19
C TRP A 328 -8.20 -4.56 -7.21
N ASP A 329 -8.66 -4.08 -8.37
CA ASP A 329 -9.87 -3.26 -8.41
C ASP A 329 -11.13 -4.14 -8.20
N LEU A 330 -11.74 -4.01 -7.03
CA LEU A 330 -12.95 -4.73 -6.61
C LEU A 330 -14.23 -3.93 -6.89
N GLY A 331 -14.10 -2.74 -7.47
CA GLY A 331 -15.13 -1.71 -7.52
C GLY A 331 -15.15 -0.84 -6.26
N TRP A 332 -15.59 0.42 -6.43
CA TRP A 332 -15.40 1.49 -5.44
C TRP A 332 -15.86 1.14 -4.00
N ARG A 333 -16.98 0.42 -3.84
CA ARG A 333 -17.50 0.03 -2.51
C ARG A 333 -16.59 -0.97 -1.83
N ARG A 334 -16.20 -2.03 -2.54
CA ARG A 334 -15.37 -3.11 -1.99
C ARG A 334 -13.95 -2.63 -1.76
N ASN A 335 -13.42 -1.81 -2.67
CA ASN A 335 -12.15 -1.11 -2.49
C ASN A 335 -12.16 -0.28 -1.20
N TRP A 336 -13.20 0.52 -0.99
CA TRP A 336 -13.38 1.29 0.25
C TRP A 336 -13.41 0.40 1.49
N THR A 337 -14.25 -0.64 1.51
CA THR A 337 -14.38 -1.52 2.67
C THR A 337 -13.12 -2.35 2.95
N SER A 338 -12.34 -2.68 1.92
CA SER A 338 -11.08 -3.42 2.06
C SER A 338 -10.04 -2.65 2.90
N VAL A 339 -10.10 -1.31 2.88
CA VAL A 339 -9.22 -0.43 3.65
C VAL A 339 -9.93 0.06 4.91
N MET A 340 -11.10 0.66 4.77
CA MET A 340 -11.76 1.40 5.86
C MET A 340 -12.53 0.50 6.84
N GLY A 341 -12.88 -0.73 6.45
CA GLY A 341 -13.72 -1.63 7.24
C GLY A 341 -15.18 -1.63 6.82
N TYR A 342 -16.02 -2.34 7.56
CA TYR A 342 -17.39 -2.67 7.14
C TYR A 342 -18.48 -1.82 7.83
N SER A 343 -18.12 -1.04 8.85
CA SER A 343 -19.07 -0.21 9.61
C SER A 343 -18.70 1.27 9.61
N LEU A 344 -19.68 2.14 9.84
CA LEU A 344 -19.46 3.58 10.02
C LEU A 344 -18.48 3.88 11.17
N ILE A 345 -18.48 3.06 12.22
CA ILE A 345 -17.55 3.18 13.33
C ILE A 345 -16.13 2.93 12.85
N ASP A 346 -15.91 1.92 12.00
CA ASP A 346 -14.59 1.65 11.43
C ASP A 346 -14.11 2.78 10.52
N TRP A 347 -15.05 3.46 9.83
CA TRP A 347 -14.73 4.56 8.91
C TRP A 347 -14.36 5.84 9.64
N LEU A 348 -15.01 6.14 10.76
CA LEU A 348 -14.85 7.40 11.49
C LEU A 348 -13.83 7.31 12.63
N LEU A 349 -13.74 6.16 13.32
CA LEU A 349 -12.91 6.03 14.51
C LEU A 349 -11.63 5.22 14.24
N PRO A 350 -10.46 5.66 14.76
CA PRO A 350 -9.18 4.99 14.54
C PRO A 350 -8.96 3.79 15.46
N ILE A 351 -9.92 2.86 15.49
CA ILE A 351 -9.91 1.72 16.42
C ILE A 351 -9.37 0.47 15.73
N ARG A 352 -10.14 -0.09 14.78
CA ARG A 352 -9.80 -1.34 14.08
C ARG A 352 -8.89 -1.10 12.88
N GLY A 353 -7.97 -2.05 12.66
CA GLY A 353 -7.09 -2.07 11.48
C GLY A 353 -7.85 -2.33 10.17
N SER A 354 -7.14 -2.19 9.06
CA SER A 354 -7.66 -2.44 7.71
C SER A 354 -7.92 -3.94 7.48
N PRO A 355 -9.07 -4.35 6.92
CA PRO A 355 -9.29 -5.74 6.55
C PRO A 355 -8.24 -6.32 5.59
N CYS A 356 -7.74 -5.51 4.65
CA CYS A 356 -6.70 -5.93 3.70
C CYS A 356 -5.32 -6.26 4.32
N ALA A 357 -5.12 -6.03 5.62
CA ALA A 357 -3.90 -6.45 6.33
C ALA A 357 -3.99 -7.89 6.88
N VAL A 358 -5.10 -8.60 6.62
CA VAL A 358 -5.29 -10.01 6.95
C VAL A 358 -5.08 -10.84 5.69
N HIS A 359 -4.14 -11.79 5.73
CA HIS A 359 -3.70 -12.57 4.56
C HIS A 359 -4.03 -14.07 4.67
N ASP A 360 -5.15 -14.39 5.32
CA ASP A 360 -5.56 -15.78 5.59
C ASP A 360 -6.29 -16.45 4.41
N SER A 361 -6.46 -15.72 3.29
CA SER A 361 -7.14 -16.22 2.10
C SER A 361 -6.25 -17.19 1.32
N MET A 362 -6.85 -18.27 0.83
CA MET A 362 -6.21 -19.19 -0.11
C MET A 362 -6.30 -18.71 -1.58
N GLU A 363 -7.03 -17.62 -1.85
CA GLU A 363 -7.11 -17.05 -3.19
C GLU A 363 -5.79 -16.38 -3.58
N SER A 364 -5.32 -15.43 -2.77
CA SER A 364 -4.19 -14.53 -3.02
C SER A 364 -3.83 -13.74 -1.75
N ASP A 365 -2.72 -13.00 -1.73
CA ASP A 365 -2.36 -12.11 -0.60
C ASP A 365 -3.39 -10.98 -0.37
N TYR A 366 -4.03 -10.50 -1.46
CA TYR A 366 -5.13 -9.54 -1.42
C TYR A 366 -6.18 -9.97 -2.42
N GLU A 367 -7.44 -9.83 -2.03
CA GLU A 367 -8.62 -10.13 -2.84
C GLU A 367 -8.46 -9.64 -4.29
N MET A 368 -8.73 -10.52 -5.25
CA MET A 368 -8.58 -10.24 -6.66
C MET A 368 -9.88 -9.68 -7.25
N GLY A 369 -9.72 -8.74 -8.16
CA GLY A 369 -10.81 -8.11 -8.90
C GLY A 369 -11.28 -8.94 -10.10
N PRO A 370 -12.30 -8.45 -10.82
CA PRO A 370 -12.88 -9.13 -11.98
C PRO A 370 -11.88 -9.40 -13.11
N VAL A 371 -10.73 -8.71 -13.14
CA VAL A 371 -9.74 -8.89 -14.21
C VAL A 371 -9.18 -10.32 -14.26
N VAL A 372 -9.13 -11.03 -13.13
CA VAL A 372 -8.67 -12.43 -13.13
C VAL A 372 -9.61 -13.30 -13.96
N GLN A 373 -10.91 -13.07 -13.86
CA GLN A 373 -11.91 -13.76 -14.68
C GLN A 373 -11.78 -13.38 -16.16
N VAL A 374 -11.56 -12.08 -16.45
CA VAL A 374 -11.29 -11.60 -17.82
C VAL A 374 -10.06 -12.28 -18.41
N LEU A 375 -8.98 -12.44 -17.63
CA LEU A 375 -7.78 -13.15 -18.06
C LEU A 375 -8.04 -14.64 -18.30
N ARG A 376 -8.83 -15.29 -17.44
CA ARG A 376 -9.24 -16.68 -17.66
C ARG A 376 -9.97 -16.83 -19.00
N GLU A 377 -10.90 -15.93 -19.31
CA GLU A 377 -11.62 -15.93 -20.59
C GLU A 377 -10.71 -15.61 -21.78
N ARG A 378 -9.87 -14.57 -21.65
CA ARG A 378 -8.91 -14.12 -22.68
C ARG A 378 -7.95 -15.23 -23.12
N TYR A 379 -7.49 -16.04 -22.17
CA TYR A 379 -6.53 -17.13 -22.41
C TYR A 379 -7.17 -18.53 -22.43
N GLY A 380 -8.49 -18.64 -22.33
CA GLY A 380 -9.20 -19.93 -22.33
C GLY A 380 -8.84 -20.84 -21.15
N LEU A 381 -8.55 -20.27 -19.98
CA LEU A 381 -8.13 -21.00 -18.78
C LEU A 381 -9.34 -21.57 -18.05
N ARG A 382 -9.37 -22.88 -17.87
CA ARG A 382 -10.39 -23.56 -17.06
C ARG A 382 -10.22 -23.30 -15.57
N ASP A 383 -11.33 -23.25 -14.85
CA ASP A 383 -11.33 -23.19 -13.39
C ASP A 383 -11.02 -24.58 -12.83
N PRO A 384 -10.02 -24.74 -11.94
CA PRO A 384 -9.71 -26.02 -11.30
C PRO A 384 -10.86 -26.62 -10.48
N SER A 385 -11.86 -25.83 -10.08
CA SER A 385 -13.04 -26.28 -9.33
C SER A 385 -14.19 -26.76 -10.22
N GLN A 386 -14.15 -26.51 -11.53
CA GLN A 386 -15.19 -26.93 -12.46
C GLN A 386 -14.93 -28.37 -12.97
N PRO A 387 -15.96 -29.26 -12.98
CA PRO A 387 -15.80 -30.60 -13.53
C PRO A 387 -15.48 -30.53 -15.03
N ALA A 388 -14.64 -31.44 -15.51
CA ALA A 388 -14.06 -31.45 -16.86
C ALA A 388 -15.05 -31.58 -18.04
N SER A 389 -16.37 -31.48 -17.81
CA SER A 389 -17.41 -31.76 -18.80
C SER A 389 -18.34 -30.56 -19.05
N GLN A 390 -17.84 -29.54 -19.74
CA GLN A 390 -18.65 -28.71 -20.65
C GLN A 390 -17.75 -28.24 -21.81
N VAL A 391 -17.32 -29.18 -22.65
CA VAL A 391 -17.08 -28.88 -24.05
C VAL A 391 -18.44 -29.08 -24.72
N GLU A 392 -19.22 -28.00 -24.84
CA GLU A 392 -20.39 -28.00 -25.70
C GLU A 392 -19.87 -28.12 -27.13
N MET A 393 -19.87 -29.34 -27.66
CA MET A 393 -19.68 -29.58 -29.09
C MET A 393 -20.78 -28.81 -29.83
N GLN A 394 -20.45 -27.67 -30.43
CA GLN A 394 -21.26 -27.14 -31.52
C GLN A 394 -21.21 -28.17 -32.65
N GLU A 395 -22.24 -29.00 -32.74
CA GLU A 395 -22.52 -29.79 -33.94
C GLU A 395 -22.63 -28.83 -35.13
N ILE A 396 -21.63 -28.86 -36.00
CA ILE A 396 -21.72 -28.31 -37.34
C ILE A 396 -22.77 -29.16 -38.06
N ARG A 397 -24.02 -28.68 -38.12
CA ARG A 397 -25.03 -29.26 -39.00
C ARG A 397 -24.58 -29.08 -40.45
N PRO A 398 -24.40 -30.16 -41.23
CA PRO A 398 -24.17 -30.03 -42.66
C PRO A 398 -25.46 -29.49 -43.31
N SER A 399 -25.33 -28.44 -44.12
CA SER A 399 -26.41 -27.89 -44.93
C SER A 399 -26.93 -28.97 -45.87
N ALA A 400 -28.20 -29.37 -45.71
CA ALA A 400 -28.88 -30.25 -46.66
C ALA A 400 -29.53 -29.41 -47.77
N ARG A 401 -28.97 -29.59 -48.98
CA ARG A 401 -29.49 -29.34 -50.35
C ARG A 401 -29.97 -27.96 -50.75
#